data_AF-A0A1X7SYC9-F1
#
_entry.id   AF-A0A1X7SYC9-F1
#
_cell.length_a   1.000
_cell.length_b   1.000
_cell.length_c   1.000
_cell.angle_alpha   90.00
_cell.angle_beta   90.00
_cell.angle_gamma   90.00
#
_symmetry.space_group_name_H-M   'P 1'
#
loop_
_entity.id
_entity.type
_entity.pdbx_description
1 polymer ?
#
loop_
_entity_poly.entity_id
_entity_poly.type
_entity_poly.pdbx_seq_one_letter_code
_entity_poly.pdbx_strand_id
1 'polypeptide(L)'
;MGSSLTVTPAADIPECVAERGEKLVIVNLQKTPLHSMAALCIHAKCEEVSTMVMEKLGLPIPEFRLKRRVFIKVTQSTKGPPEEQVSLSIEGQDMYGFYFSFLTGVTVSVGERPQQLQEPFSIRFPWRASAGASSDEMKAQLTFHFQGHYGEPPLDKELIIKKGVKGN
;
A
#
# COMPACT_ATOMS: atom_id res chain seq x y z
N MET A 1 2.05 -24.92 1.61
CA MET A 1 3.16 -24.87 0.62
C MET A 1 4.31 -24.06 1.20
N GLY A 2 5.56 -24.45 0.97
CA GLY A 2 6.75 -23.66 1.35
C GLY A 2 6.98 -23.47 2.86
N SER A 3 6.34 -24.29 3.70
CA SER A 3 6.54 -24.29 5.15
C SER A 3 7.34 -25.52 5.55
N SER A 4 8.27 -25.36 6.51
CA SER A 4 9.00 -26.47 7.12
C SER A 4 8.10 -27.36 7.99
N LEU A 5 6.94 -26.84 8.42
CA LEU A 5 6.00 -27.49 9.35
C LEU A 5 6.66 -27.89 10.68
N THR A 6 7.47 -26.99 11.24
CA THR A 6 8.18 -27.20 12.51
C THR A 6 7.72 -26.27 13.64
N VAL A 7 6.89 -25.27 13.34
CA VAL A 7 6.48 -24.24 14.29
C VAL A 7 5.01 -24.44 14.65
N THR A 8 4.75 -24.72 15.93
CA THR A 8 3.40 -24.86 16.48
C THR A 8 2.87 -23.48 16.94
N PRO A 9 1.55 -23.22 16.87
CA PRO A 9 0.48 -24.14 16.47
C PRO A 9 0.22 -24.21 14.96
N ALA A 10 0.99 -23.47 14.15
CA ALA A 10 0.76 -23.41 12.70
C ALA A 10 0.97 -24.77 12.00
N ALA A 11 1.90 -25.59 12.49
CA ALA A 11 2.15 -26.94 12.00
C ALA A 11 1.06 -27.95 12.37
N ASP A 12 0.30 -27.70 13.45
CA ASP A 12 -0.74 -28.61 13.96
C ASP A 12 -1.96 -28.61 13.02
N ILE A 13 -2.23 -27.50 12.34
CA ILE A 13 -3.38 -27.36 11.42
C ILE A 13 -3.35 -28.43 10.30
N PRO A 14 -2.28 -28.57 9.49
CA PRO A 14 -2.20 -29.63 8.49
C PRO A 14 -2.08 -31.04 9.09
N GLU A 15 -1.50 -31.18 10.28
CA GLU A 15 -1.43 -32.47 10.99
C GLU A 15 -2.83 -32.99 11.33
N CYS A 16 -3.67 -32.14 11.94
CA CYS A 16 -5.06 -32.47 12.26
C CYS A 16 -5.89 -32.88 11.02
N VAL A 17 -5.61 -32.30 9.84
CA VAL A 17 -6.27 -32.70 8.59
C VAL A 17 -5.90 -34.14 8.24
N ALA A 18 -4.61 -34.48 8.29
CA ALA A 18 -4.15 -35.83 7.99
C ALA A 18 -4.59 -36.85 9.04
N GLU A 19 -4.60 -36.50 10.33
CA GLU A 19 -5.09 -37.38 11.41
C GLU A 19 -6.57 -37.74 11.26
N ARG A 20 -7.38 -36.84 10.69
CA ARG A 20 -8.78 -37.10 10.36
C ARG A 20 -8.97 -38.00 9.13
N GLY A 21 -7.88 -38.43 8.50
CA GLY A 21 -7.89 -39.26 7.29
C GLY A 21 -8.13 -38.47 6.00
N GLU A 22 -8.08 -37.15 6.04
CA GLU A 22 -8.23 -36.31 4.85
C GLU A 22 -6.91 -36.17 4.08
N LYS A 23 -7.00 -35.81 2.80
CA LYS A 23 -5.83 -35.76 1.90
C LYS A 23 -4.98 -34.51 2.15
N LEU A 24 -3.84 -34.71 2.80
CA LEU A 24 -2.78 -33.70 2.91
C LEU A 24 -1.84 -33.75 1.70
N VAL A 25 -1.61 -32.60 1.06
CA VAL A 25 -0.60 -32.42 0.01
C VAL A 25 0.47 -31.45 0.48
N ILE A 26 1.74 -31.86 0.39
CA ILE A 26 2.89 -31.04 0.80
C ILE A 26 3.69 -30.65 -0.43
N VAL A 27 3.89 -29.35 -0.62
CA VAL A 27 4.78 -28.79 -1.63
C VAL A 27 5.91 -28.07 -0.91
N ASN A 28 7.11 -28.65 -0.96
CA ASN A 28 8.31 -28.08 -0.36
C ASN A 28 9.59 -28.68 -0.95
N LEU A 29 10.63 -27.85 -1.10
CA LEU A 29 11.94 -28.31 -1.59
C LEU A 29 12.59 -29.34 -0.67
N GLN A 30 12.38 -29.20 0.64
CA GLN A 30 12.94 -30.08 1.66
C GLN A 30 11.85 -30.97 2.26
N LYS A 31 12.26 -32.12 2.81
CA LYS A 31 11.38 -32.99 3.58
C LYS A 31 10.87 -32.25 4.83
N THR A 32 9.61 -32.46 5.19
CA THR A 32 8.95 -31.90 6.38
C THR A 32 8.61 -33.00 7.39
N PRO A 33 8.35 -32.67 8.67
CA PRO A 33 7.95 -33.67 9.67
C PRO A 33 6.71 -34.48 9.28
N LEU A 34 5.70 -33.83 8.66
CA LEU A 34 4.45 -34.48 8.25
C LEU A 34 4.54 -35.23 6.90
N HIS A 35 5.73 -35.44 6.34
CA HIS A 35 5.92 -36.05 5.02
C HIS A 35 5.31 -37.46 4.92
N SER A 36 5.37 -38.26 6.00
CA SER A 36 4.78 -39.61 6.05
C SER A 36 3.26 -39.62 6.14
N MET A 37 2.64 -38.50 6.51
CA MET A 37 1.18 -38.36 6.63
C MET A 37 0.53 -37.79 5.37
N ALA A 38 1.34 -37.25 4.45
CA ALA A 38 0.85 -36.65 3.23
C ALA A 38 0.46 -37.71 2.19
N ALA A 39 -0.68 -37.51 1.54
CA ALA A 39 -1.12 -38.31 0.39
C ALA A 39 -0.26 -38.04 -0.86
N LEU A 40 0.36 -36.85 -0.95
CA LEU A 40 1.28 -36.48 -2.02
C LEU A 40 2.31 -35.46 -1.52
N CYS A 41 3.58 -35.71 -1.87
CA CYS A 41 4.69 -34.80 -1.61
C CYS A 41 5.33 -34.37 -2.93
N ILE A 42 5.42 -33.07 -3.17
CA ILE A 42 6.01 -32.48 -4.37
C ILE A 42 7.25 -31.68 -3.98
N HIS A 43 8.41 -32.14 -4.45
CA HIS A 43 9.72 -31.55 -4.16
C HIS A 43 10.15 -30.58 -5.27
N ALA A 44 9.46 -29.44 -5.36
CA ALA A 44 9.70 -28.41 -6.36
C ALA A 44 9.43 -27.01 -5.80
N LYS A 45 9.76 -25.97 -6.57
CA LYS A 45 9.42 -24.58 -6.19
C LYS A 45 7.90 -24.40 -6.20
N CYS A 46 7.38 -23.67 -5.22
CA CYS A 46 5.93 -23.44 -5.10
C CYS A 46 5.35 -22.74 -6.34
N GLU A 47 6.12 -21.85 -6.97
CA GLU A 47 5.73 -21.13 -8.19
C GLU A 47 5.55 -22.07 -9.38
N GLU A 48 6.47 -23.02 -9.59
CA GLU A 48 6.40 -24.03 -10.66
C GLU A 48 5.16 -24.92 -10.48
N VAL A 49 4.95 -25.41 -9.25
CA VAL A 49 3.79 -26.24 -8.93
C VAL A 49 2.49 -25.48 -9.12
N SER A 50 2.43 -24.23 -8.66
CA SER A 50 1.25 -23.38 -8.80
C SER A 50 0.96 -23.10 -10.28
N THR A 51 1.98 -22.85 -11.10
CA THR A 51 1.83 -22.64 -12.54
C THR A 51 1.26 -23.88 -13.24
N MET A 52 1.81 -25.06 -12.97
CA MET A 52 1.31 -26.32 -13.53
C MET A 52 -0.11 -26.65 -13.07
N VAL A 53 -0.45 -26.36 -11.81
CA VAL A 53 -1.81 -26.55 -11.28
C VAL A 53 -2.80 -25.64 -12.00
N MET A 54 -2.46 -24.35 -12.16
CA MET A 54 -3.30 -23.37 -12.84
C MET A 54 -3.51 -23.74 -14.32
N GLU A 55 -2.46 -24.19 -15.00
CA GLU A 55 -2.53 -24.72 -16.38
C GLU A 55 -3.47 -25.93 -16.48
N LYS A 56 -3.34 -26.91 -15.58
CA LYS A 56 -4.23 -28.08 -15.54
C LYS A 56 -5.68 -27.74 -15.24
N LEU A 57 -5.93 -26.70 -14.44
CA LEU A 57 -7.28 -26.21 -14.15
C LEU A 57 -7.84 -25.32 -15.26
N GLY A 58 -7.04 -24.95 -16.27
CA GLY A 58 -7.44 -23.98 -17.31
C GLY A 58 -7.68 -22.58 -16.76
N LEU A 59 -7.07 -22.24 -15.61
CA LEU A 59 -7.23 -20.95 -14.94
C LEU A 59 -5.99 -20.09 -15.24
N PRO A 60 -6.15 -18.88 -15.81
CA PRO A 60 -5.01 -17.98 -15.98
C PRO A 60 -4.55 -17.44 -14.61
N ILE A 61 -3.24 -17.25 -14.45
CA ILE A 61 -2.68 -16.51 -13.31
C ILE A 61 -2.97 -15.02 -13.57
N PRO A 62 -3.66 -14.31 -12.65
CA PRO A 62 -3.99 -12.91 -12.86
C PRO A 62 -2.75 -12.02 -12.78
N GLU A 63 -2.76 -10.91 -13.51
CA GLU A 63 -1.76 -9.86 -13.33
C GLU A 63 -1.84 -9.28 -11.92
N PHE A 64 -0.71 -9.21 -11.25
CA PHE A 64 -0.62 -8.52 -9.96
C PHE A 64 -0.81 -7.01 -10.17
N ARG A 65 -1.80 -6.43 -9.49
CA ARG A 65 -2.08 -4.98 -9.51
C ARG A 65 -2.15 -4.44 -8.10
N LEU A 66 -1.14 -3.66 -7.73
CA LEU A 66 -1.13 -2.96 -6.45
C LEU A 66 -1.97 -1.68 -6.53
N LYS A 67 -2.91 -1.52 -5.60
CA LYS A 67 -3.70 -0.29 -5.44
C LYS A 67 -3.39 0.35 -4.10
N ARG A 68 -2.98 1.61 -4.12
CA ARG A 68 -2.76 2.46 -2.94
C ARG A 68 -3.79 3.57 -2.94
N ARG A 69 -4.36 3.89 -1.78
CA ARG A 69 -5.27 5.02 -1.60
C ARG A 69 -4.61 6.02 -0.68
N VAL A 70 -4.46 7.26 -1.15
CA VAL A 70 -4.01 8.39 -0.35
C VAL A 70 -5.18 9.34 -0.21
N PHE A 71 -5.49 9.71 1.03
CA PHE A 71 -6.47 10.71 1.38
C PHE A 71 -5.76 12.03 1.67
N ILE A 72 -6.21 13.11 1.03
CA ILE A 72 -5.63 14.44 1.20
C ILE A 72 -6.73 15.37 1.69
N LYS A 73 -6.60 15.80 2.95
CA LYS A 73 -7.50 16.78 3.55
C LYS A 73 -6.91 18.17 3.43
N VAL A 74 -7.66 19.09 2.83
CA VAL A 74 -7.29 20.49 2.71
C VAL A 74 -8.20 21.33 3.59
N THR A 75 -7.63 22.13 4.48
CA THR A 75 -8.39 23.07 5.32
C THR A 75 -7.88 24.49 5.10
N GLN A 76 -8.79 25.43 4.91
CA GLN A 76 -8.49 26.86 4.76
C GLN A 76 -8.98 27.61 6.01
N SER A 77 -8.13 28.42 6.61
CA SER A 77 -8.51 29.28 7.74
C SER A 77 -8.44 30.74 7.34
N THR A 78 -9.56 31.45 7.55
CA THR A 78 -9.71 32.89 7.37
C THR A 78 -9.63 33.67 8.70
N LYS A 79 -9.41 32.98 9.83
CA LYS A 79 -9.33 33.59 11.16
C LYS A 79 -7.88 33.59 11.68
N GLY A 80 -7.15 34.71 11.51
CA GLY A 80 -5.75 34.94 11.96
C GLY A 80 -5.01 36.01 11.10
N PRO A 81 -3.85 36.57 11.53
CA PRO A 81 -3.21 37.74 10.88
C PRO A 81 -2.48 37.39 9.55
N PRO A 82 -2.03 38.39 8.75
CA PRO A 82 -2.79 39.02 7.66
C PRO A 82 -3.00 38.13 6.40
N GLU A 83 -2.51 36.89 6.39
CA GLU A 83 -2.54 36.01 5.21
C GLU A 83 -3.42 34.78 5.47
N GLU A 84 -4.34 34.52 4.52
CA GLU A 84 -5.17 33.32 4.48
C GLU A 84 -4.28 32.06 4.52
N GLN A 85 -4.53 31.13 5.46
CA GLN A 85 -3.67 29.95 5.64
C GLN A 85 -4.32 28.68 5.09
N VAL A 86 -3.49 27.82 4.52
CA VAL A 86 -3.87 26.48 4.04
C VAL A 86 -3.13 25.41 4.83
N SER A 87 -3.86 24.40 5.25
CA SER A 87 -3.34 23.20 5.92
C SER A 87 -3.63 21.98 5.05
N LEU A 88 -2.60 21.15 4.84
CA LEU A 88 -2.72 19.83 4.21
C LEU A 88 -2.48 18.76 5.27
N SER A 89 -3.36 17.76 5.33
CA SER A 89 -3.12 16.46 5.99
C SER A 89 -3.18 15.37 4.93
N ILE A 90 -2.19 14.49 4.91
CA ILE A 90 -2.05 13.43 3.93
C ILE A 90 -1.96 12.11 4.69
N GLU A 91 -2.82 11.15 4.33
CA GLU A 91 -2.91 9.87 5.03
C GLU A 91 -3.04 8.74 4.02
N GLY A 92 -2.31 7.64 4.23
CA GLY A 92 -2.56 6.39 3.52
C GLY A 92 -3.80 5.71 4.06
N GLN A 93 -4.62 5.14 3.17
CA GLN A 93 -5.81 4.37 3.53
C GLN A 93 -5.83 3.00 2.85
N ASP A 94 -6.46 2.03 3.51
CA ASP A 94 -6.80 0.74 2.91
C ASP A 94 -8.08 0.82 2.06
N MET A 95 -8.55 -0.34 1.57
CA MET A 95 -9.77 -0.40 0.76
C MET A 95 -11.04 -0.02 1.51
N TYR A 96 -11.04 -0.18 2.84
CA TYR A 96 -12.16 0.10 3.74
C TYR A 96 -12.11 1.53 4.30
N GLY A 97 -11.05 2.29 4.04
CA GLY A 97 -10.86 3.66 4.51
C GLY A 97 -10.18 3.78 5.86
N PHE A 98 -9.64 2.68 6.41
CA PHE A 98 -8.84 2.73 7.63
C PHE A 98 -7.44 3.22 7.30
N TYR A 99 -6.81 3.87 8.30
CA TYR A 99 -5.42 4.30 8.21
C TYR A 99 -4.51 3.13 7.86
N PHE A 100 -3.65 3.34 6.86
CA PHE A 100 -2.67 2.35 6.43
C PHE A 100 -1.39 3.05 5.97
N SER A 101 -0.29 2.87 6.71
CA SER A 101 1.01 3.46 6.38
C SER A 101 1.74 2.62 5.33
N PHE A 102 2.05 3.24 4.19
CA PHE A 102 2.84 2.66 3.11
C PHE A 102 3.78 3.69 2.43
N LEU A 103 3.86 4.89 2.99
CA LEU A 103 4.71 5.98 2.51
C LEU A 103 5.88 6.14 3.47
N THR A 104 7.07 6.42 2.92
CA THR A 104 8.28 6.77 3.69
C THR A 104 8.45 8.28 3.81
N GLY A 105 7.76 9.05 2.97
CA GLY A 105 7.81 10.49 2.97
C GLY A 105 6.86 11.11 1.96
N VAL A 106 6.51 12.37 2.17
CA VAL A 106 5.82 13.19 1.16
C VAL A 106 6.58 14.49 1.01
N THR A 107 7.01 14.79 -0.21
CA THR A 107 7.59 16.10 -0.54
C THR A 107 6.48 17.02 -1.02
N VAL A 108 6.35 18.20 -0.41
CA VAL A 108 5.37 19.22 -0.78
C VAL A 108 6.11 20.46 -1.25
N SER A 109 5.81 20.94 -2.45
CA SER A 109 6.32 22.21 -2.97
C SER A 109 5.18 23.15 -3.35
N VAL A 110 5.16 24.33 -2.74
CA VAL A 110 4.23 25.42 -3.03
C VAL A 110 5.08 26.64 -3.41
N GLY A 111 5.45 26.73 -4.69
CA GLY A 111 6.46 27.68 -5.17
C GLY A 111 7.85 27.03 -5.28
N GLU A 112 8.89 27.72 -4.79
CA GLU A 112 10.28 27.38 -5.13
C GLU A 112 10.98 26.40 -4.19
N ARG A 113 10.55 26.27 -2.93
CA ARG A 113 11.24 25.40 -1.96
C ARG A 113 10.40 24.18 -1.57
N PRO A 114 10.84 22.96 -1.93
CA PRO A 114 10.20 21.73 -1.48
C PRO A 114 10.47 21.47 0.00
N GLN A 115 9.45 20.98 0.70
CA GLN A 115 9.52 20.52 2.08
C GLN A 115 9.23 19.03 2.16
N GLN A 116 10.12 18.27 2.79
CA GLN A 116 9.92 16.85 3.03
C GLN A 116 9.20 16.63 4.36
N LEU A 117 8.14 15.84 4.34
CA LEU A 117 7.33 15.47 5.49
C LEU A 117 7.58 14.02 5.90
N GLN A 118 7.48 13.77 7.20
CA GLN A 118 7.44 12.45 7.83
C GLN A 118 6.04 12.21 8.43
N GLU A 119 5.68 10.97 8.75
CA GLU A 119 4.39 10.68 9.38
C GLU A 119 4.30 11.28 10.79
N PRO A 120 3.19 11.93 11.17
CA PRO A 120 1.99 12.23 10.36
C PRO A 120 2.26 13.35 9.33
N PHE A 121 1.88 13.12 8.06
CA PHE A 121 2.17 14.04 6.96
C PHE A 121 1.24 15.26 7.01
N SER A 122 1.65 16.28 7.75
CA SER A 122 0.90 17.52 7.90
C SER A 122 1.79 18.74 7.68
N ILE A 123 1.27 19.72 6.94
CA ILE A 123 1.97 20.98 6.65
C ILE A 123 0.97 22.13 6.56
N ARG A 124 1.43 23.32 6.91
CA ARG A 124 0.69 24.57 6.83
C ARG A 124 1.52 25.63 6.14
N PHE A 125 0.91 26.40 5.26
CA PHE A 125 1.56 27.46 4.50
C PHE A 125 0.56 28.57 4.13
N PRO A 126 1.03 29.80 3.84
CA PRO A 126 0.17 30.90 3.41
C PRO A 126 -0.39 30.65 2.00
N TRP A 127 -1.59 31.18 1.73
CA TRP A 127 -2.19 31.18 0.41
C TRP A 127 -1.34 31.99 -0.57
N ARG A 128 -1.00 31.38 -1.71
CA ARG A 128 -0.31 32.05 -2.81
C ARG A 128 -0.95 31.65 -4.13
N ALA A 129 -1.60 32.60 -4.80
CA ALA A 129 -2.15 32.35 -6.13
C ALA A 129 -1.02 31.93 -7.08
N SER A 130 -1.27 30.93 -7.92
CA SER A 130 -0.27 30.45 -8.87
C SER A 130 -0.10 31.43 -10.04
N ALA A 131 1.15 31.65 -10.46
CA ALA A 131 1.46 32.51 -11.60
C ALA A 131 0.74 31.99 -12.86
N GLY A 132 -0.01 32.87 -13.54
CA GLY A 132 -0.78 32.52 -14.74
C GLY A 132 -2.11 31.79 -14.46
N ALA A 133 -2.48 31.58 -13.20
CA ALA A 133 -3.81 31.08 -12.80
C ALA A 133 -4.72 32.24 -12.35
N SER A 134 -6.02 31.96 -12.20
CA SER A 134 -6.93 32.89 -11.52
C SER A 134 -6.47 33.16 -10.08
N SER A 135 -6.81 34.32 -9.50
CA SER A 135 -6.46 34.67 -8.11
C SER A 135 -6.95 33.67 -7.06
N ASP A 136 -7.86 32.78 -7.45
CA ASP A 136 -8.58 31.86 -6.60
C ASP A 136 -8.02 30.43 -6.67
N GLU A 137 -6.92 30.21 -7.39
CA GLU A 137 -6.26 28.91 -7.52
C GLU A 137 -4.81 28.93 -7.04
N MET A 138 -4.47 27.93 -6.23
CA MET A 138 -3.11 27.64 -5.76
C MET A 138 -2.75 26.21 -6.12
N LYS A 139 -1.57 26.01 -6.68
CA LYS A 139 -1.01 24.69 -7.02
C LYS A 139 0.03 24.27 -6.00
N ALA A 140 -0.06 23.01 -5.56
CA ALA A 140 0.94 22.35 -4.74
C ALA A 140 1.44 21.10 -5.47
N GLN A 141 2.75 20.98 -5.66
CA GLN A 141 3.34 19.73 -6.16
C GLN A 141 3.60 18.79 -4.99
N LEU A 142 3.14 17.56 -5.12
CA LEU A 142 3.28 16.49 -4.14
C LEU A 142 4.10 15.36 -4.77
N THR A 143 5.17 14.94 -4.13
CA THR A 143 5.89 13.71 -4.47
C THR A 143 5.72 12.71 -3.34
N PHE A 144 5.04 11.60 -3.62
CA PHE A 144 4.85 10.51 -2.68
C PHE A 144 6.01 9.52 -2.79
N HIS A 145 6.69 9.27 -1.67
CA HIS A 145 7.74 8.26 -1.58
C HIS A 145 7.19 7.02 -0.89
N PHE A 146 7.19 5.89 -1.58
CA PHE A 146 6.64 4.63 -1.07
C PHE A 146 7.71 3.85 -0.31
N GLN A 147 7.28 2.89 0.52
CA GLN A 147 8.18 1.91 1.14
C GLN A 147 8.91 1.02 0.11
N GLY A 148 8.40 0.93 -1.12
CA GLY A 148 9.09 0.26 -2.23
C GLY A 148 9.08 -1.27 -2.16
N HIS A 149 8.26 -1.88 -1.29
CA HIS A 149 8.14 -3.34 -1.16
C HIS A 149 7.75 -4.05 -2.46
N TYR A 150 7.12 -3.32 -3.39
CA TYR A 150 6.72 -3.83 -4.70
C TYR A 150 7.41 -3.07 -5.84
N GLY A 151 8.53 -2.38 -5.55
CA GLY A 151 9.25 -1.56 -6.53
C GLY A 151 8.50 -0.30 -6.96
N GLU A 152 7.63 0.25 -6.10
CA GLU A 152 6.89 1.47 -6.39
C GLU A 152 7.85 2.67 -6.57
N PRO A 153 7.87 3.35 -7.73
CA PRO A 153 8.64 4.58 -7.90
C PRO A 153 7.98 5.74 -7.14
N PRO A 154 8.70 6.85 -6.87
CA PRO A 154 8.07 8.08 -6.41
C PRO A 154 6.97 8.52 -7.37
N LEU A 155 5.86 9.03 -6.81
CA LEU A 155 4.71 9.48 -7.59
C LEU A 155 4.54 10.98 -7.45
N ASP A 156 4.68 11.71 -8.56
CA ASP A 156 4.41 13.14 -8.61
C ASP A 156 2.93 13.42 -8.93
N LYS A 157 2.34 14.36 -8.18
CA LYS A 157 0.98 14.85 -8.37
C LYS A 157 0.89 16.35 -8.13
N GLU A 158 0.26 17.05 -9.06
CA GLU A 158 -0.18 18.43 -8.87
C GLU A 158 -1.55 18.44 -8.17
N LEU A 159 -1.63 19.08 -7.01
CA LEU A 159 -2.87 19.36 -6.30
C LEU A 159 -3.30 20.81 -6.58
N ILE A 160 -4.49 20.98 -7.14
CA ILE A 160 -5.11 22.29 -7.35
C ILE A 160 -6.05 22.59 -6.17
N ILE A 161 -5.74 23.66 -5.44
CA ILE A 161 -6.48 24.12 -4.28
C ILE A 161 -7.24 25.38 -4.69
N LYS A 162 -8.57 25.37 -4.52
CA LYS A 162 -9.46 26.49 -4.86
C LYS A 162 -9.89 27.25 -3.63
N LYS A 163 -9.89 28.58 -3.70
CA LYS A 163 -10.28 29.47 -2.61
C LYS A 163 -11.76 29.28 -2.23
N GLY A 164 -12.08 29.27 -0.94
CA GLY A 164 -13.45 29.22 -0.44
C GLY A 164 -14.15 27.86 -0.56
N VAL A 165 -13.50 26.83 -1.10
CA VAL A 165 -14.01 25.46 -1.08
C VAL A 165 -13.73 24.86 0.29
N LYS A 166 -14.75 24.82 1.16
CA LYS A 166 -14.72 23.93 2.33
C LYS A 166 -14.73 22.50 1.79
N GLY A 167 -13.59 21.81 1.85
CA GLY A 167 -13.50 20.40 1.44
C GLY A 167 -14.44 19.55 2.31
N ASN A 168 -15.29 18.76 1.65
CA ASN A 168 -16.03 17.65 2.26
C ASN A 168 -15.07 16.55 2.70
#